data_AF-A0A5J4XUW9-F1
#
_entry.id   AF-A0A5J4XUW9-F1
#
_cell.length_a   1.000
_cell.length_b   1.000
_cell.length_c   1.000
_cell.angle_alpha   90.00
_cell.angle_beta   90.00
_cell.angle_gamma   90.00
#
_symmetry.space_group_name_H-M   'P 1'
#
loop_
_entity.id
_entity.type
_entity.pdbx_description
1 polymer ?
#
loop_
_entity_poly.entity_id
_entity_poly.type
_entity_poly.pdbx_seq_one_letter_code
_entity_poly.pdbx_strand_id
1 'polypeptide(L)'
;MLQPCPGSIYNVTDDNPASRAEVMAFAASLLRSSSDAAMSNKHSADRRTDAGRQEHIADGIYSQSAALQVVDAMCNKGSPSSVCKPAEKRVSNHKIKAELGLTWDFPSYAEGLSAIHAGDMRPFD
;
A
#
# COMPACT_ATOMS: atom_id res chain seq x y z
N MET A 1 -20.79 20.27 -6.02
CA MET A 1 -21.75 20.15 -7.14
C MET A 1 -20.98 19.68 -8.34
N LEU A 2 -21.51 18.74 -9.13
CA LEU A 2 -20.87 18.27 -10.36
C LEU A 2 -20.85 19.41 -11.39
N GLN A 3 -19.65 19.88 -11.75
CA GLN A 3 -19.39 20.90 -12.79
C GLN A 3 -18.50 20.33 -13.92
N PRO A 4 -18.90 19.23 -14.58
CA PRO A 4 -18.11 18.68 -15.68
C PRO A 4 -18.06 19.65 -16.85
N CYS A 5 -16.86 19.91 -17.37
CA CYS A 5 -16.65 20.77 -18.54
C CYS A 5 -16.30 19.91 -19.77
N PRO A 6 -17.12 19.90 -20.84
CA PRO A 6 -16.78 19.17 -22.07
C PRO A 6 -15.38 19.53 -22.58
N GLY A 7 -14.57 18.52 -22.90
CA GLY A 7 -13.17 18.68 -23.31
C GLY A 7 -12.15 18.81 -22.16
N SER A 8 -12.59 18.83 -20.90
CA SER A 8 -11.66 18.78 -19.76
C SER A 8 -11.00 17.43 -19.59
N ILE A 9 -9.72 17.46 -19.24
CA ILE A 9 -8.93 16.31 -18.81
C ILE A 9 -8.84 16.31 -17.29
N TYR A 10 -9.00 15.13 -16.69
CA TYR A 10 -8.94 14.90 -15.25
C TYR A 10 -7.94 13.78 -14.95
N ASN A 11 -7.02 14.02 -14.02
CA ASN A 11 -6.15 12.97 -13.52
C ASN A 11 -6.92 12.12 -12.51
N VAL A 12 -6.89 10.80 -12.69
CA VAL A 12 -7.48 9.83 -11.77
C VAL A 12 -6.32 9.13 -11.05
N THR A 13 -5.97 9.66 -9.89
CA THR A 13 -4.92 9.12 -9.01
C THR A 13 -5.39 9.21 -7.56
N ASP A 14 -4.80 8.37 -6.71
CA ASP A 14 -4.98 8.46 -5.27
C ASP A 14 -4.36 9.76 -4.70
N ASP A 15 -4.48 9.96 -3.38
CA ASP A 15 -4.02 11.15 -2.66
C ASP A 15 -2.61 11.03 -2.10
N ASN A 16 -2.07 9.81 -2.02
CA ASN A 16 -0.80 9.55 -1.37
C ASN A 16 0.30 9.18 -2.38
N PRO A 17 0.99 10.16 -2.98
CA PRO A 17 2.04 9.90 -3.92
C PRO A 17 3.25 9.23 -3.25
N ALA A 18 3.46 7.96 -3.60
CA ALA A 18 4.55 7.11 -3.12
C ALA A 18 5.51 6.70 -4.24
N SER A 19 6.76 6.38 -3.88
CA SER A 19 7.69 5.79 -4.85
C SER A 19 7.32 4.35 -5.13
N ARG A 20 7.71 3.80 -6.29
CA ARG A 20 7.45 2.39 -6.61
C ARG A 20 8.03 1.46 -5.55
N ALA A 21 9.23 1.76 -5.06
CA ALA A 21 9.92 0.94 -4.09
C ALA A 21 9.22 0.91 -2.73
N GLU A 22 8.62 2.04 -2.33
CA GLU A 22 7.82 2.15 -1.10
C GLU A 22 6.54 1.30 -1.16
N VAL A 23 5.80 1.38 -2.28
CA VAL A 23 4.58 0.59 -2.49
C VAL A 23 4.88 -0.91 -2.49
N MET A 24 5.96 -1.31 -3.17
CA MET A 24 6.41 -2.72 -3.19
C MET A 24 6.82 -3.23 -1.81
N ALA A 25 7.52 -2.39 -1.05
CA ALA A 25 7.87 -2.69 0.33
C ALA A 25 6.64 -2.93 1.21
N PHE A 26 5.57 -2.13 1.03
CA PHE A 26 4.30 -2.31 1.73
C PHE A 26 3.55 -3.56 1.34
N ALA A 27 3.44 -3.85 0.04
CA ALA A 27 2.86 -5.12 -0.39
C ALA A 27 3.62 -6.33 0.20
N ALA A 28 4.96 -6.28 0.21
CA ALA A 28 5.78 -7.35 0.76
C ALA A 28 5.63 -7.52 2.27
N SER A 29 5.35 -6.47 3.03
CA SER A 29 5.11 -6.58 4.48
C SER A 29 3.78 -7.26 4.77
N LEU A 30 2.72 -6.91 4.03
CA LEU A 30 1.40 -7.57 4.12
C LEU A 30 1.48 -9.08 3.82
N LEU A 31 2.24 -9.48 2.79
CA LEU A 31 2.38 -10.90 2.45
C LEU A 31 3.18 -11.71 3.50
N ARG A 32 4.07 -11.05 4.25
CA ARG A 32 4.82 -11.73 5.34
C ARG A 32 3.96 -11.89 6.59
N SER A 33 3.18 -10.89 6.96
CA SER A 33 2.33 -10.96 8.16
C SER A 33 1.31 -12.09 8.08
N SER A 34 0.74 -12.37 6.91
CA SER A 34 -0.15 -13.53 6.72
C SER A 34 0.57 -14.88 6.88
N SER A 35 1.84 -14.94 6.48
CA SER A 35 2.67 -16.15 6.60
C SER A 35 3.04 -16.43 8.06
N ASP A 36 3.35 -15.38 8.83
CA ASP A 36 3.69 -15.49 10.25
C ASP A 36 2.47 -15.86 11.10
N ALA A 37 1.30 -15.29 10.79
CA ALA A 37 0.03 -15.65 11.43
C ALA A 37 -0.33 -17.14 11.21
N ALA A 38 -0.06 -17.69 10.02
CA ALA A 38 -0.27 -19.10 9.72
C ALA A 38 0.67 -20.05 10.49
N MET A 39 1.83 -19.56 10.97
CA MET A 39 2.81 -20.36 11.72
C MET A 39 2.66 -20.26 13.24
N SER A 40 2.03 -19.21 13.77
CA SER A 40 1.75 -19.07 15.21
C SER A 40 0.70 -20.06 15.72
N ASN A 41 -0.21 -20.54 14.86
CA ASN A 41 -1.24 -21.52 15.23
C ASN A 41 -0.75 -22.98 15.44
N LYS A 42 0.56 -23.19 15.63
CA LYS A 42 1.15 -24.53 15.85
C LYS A 42 1.77 -24.75 17.23
N HIS A 43 1.72 -23.77 18.14
CA HIS A 43 2.22 -23.95 19.51
C HIS A 43 1.31 -23.25 20.53
N SER A 44 0.25 -23.93 20.98
CA SER A 44 -0.35 -23.68 22.31
C SER A 44 -1.45 -24.71 22.63
N ALA A 45 -1.03 -25.92 23.01
CA ALA A 45 -1.60 -26.50 24.21
C ALA A 45 -0.67 -26.09 25.35
N ASP A 46 -1.02 -25.01 26.07
CA ASP A 46 -0.96 -24.87 27.53
C ASP A 46 -0.86 -23.38 27.97
N ARG A 47 -1.87 -22.97 28.74
CA ARG A 47 -1.92 -21.91 29.78
C ARG A 47 -2.03 -20.40 29.48
N ARG A 48 -3.15 -19.92 30.03
CA ARG A 48 -3.40 -18.76 30.91
C ARG A 48 -3.55 -17.39 30.24
N THR A 49 -4.81 -16.96 30.29
CA THR A 49 -5.32 -15.59 30.26
C THR A 49 -4.56 -14.65 31.20
N ASP A 50 -4.03 -13.55 30.65
CA ASP A 50 -3.84 -12.30 31.38
C ASP A 50 -4.39 -11.15 30.52
N ALA A 51 -5.09 -10.26 31.21
CA ALA A 51 -5.85 -9.15 30.68
C ALA A 51 -4.95 -7.96 30.37
N GLY A 52 -5.35 -7.18 29.36
CA GLY A 52 -4.92 -5.80 29.22
C GLY A 52 -3.66 -5.56 28.41
N ARG A 53 -3.80 -5.51 27.08
CA ARG A 53 -2.93 -4.67 26.27
C ARG A 53 -3.74 -4.08 25.11
N GLN A 54 -4.10 -2.82 25.26
CA GLN A 54 -4.60 -1.99 24.17
C GLN A 54 -3.44 -1.84 23.18
N GLU A 55 -3.47 -2.56 22.07
CA GLU A 55 -2.51 -2.39 20.98
C GLU A 55 -2.85 -1.07 20.28
N HIS A 56 -2.17 0.00 20.70
CA HIS A 56 -2.00 1.18 19.88
C HIS A 56 -1.23 0.74 18.63
N ILE A 57 -1.92 0.57 17.51
CA ILE A 57 -1.28 0.40 16.21
C ILE A 57 -0.53 1.69 15.94
N ALA A 58 0.78 1.63 16.08
CA ALA A 58 1.67 2.76 15.92
C ALA A 58 1.77 3.13 14.44
N ASP A 59 1.41 4.36 14.11
CA ASP A 59 1.63 5.04 12.82
C ASP A 59 3.13 5.31 12.53
N GLY A 60 4.03 4.38 12.85
CA GLY A 60 5.41 4.76 13.18
C GLY A 60 6.53 3.78 12.88
N ILE A 61 6.38 2.81 11.98
CA ILE A 61 7.52 1.96 11.56
C ILE A 61 7.56 1.80 10.04
N TYR A 62 7.63 2.90 9.30
CA TYR A 62 8.23 2.90 7.96
C TYR A 62 9.64 3.47 8.06
N SER A 63 10.55 2.70 8.66
CA SER A 63 11.97 2.93 8.47
C SER A 63 12.28 2.65 7.00
N GLN A 64 12.41 3.73 6.23
CA GLN A 64 12.62 3.75 4.78
C GLN A 64 13.78 2.86 4.32
N SER A 65 14.71 2.45 5.21
CA SER A 65 15.94 1.75 4.83
C SER A 65 15.83 0.22 4.73
N ALA A 66 15.05 -0.45 5.58
CA ALA A 66 15.06 -1.92 5.64
C ALA A 66 14.24 -2.56 4.51
N ALA A 67 13.11 -1.95 4.17
CA ALA A 67 12.20 -2.50 3.16
C ALA A 67 12.71 -2.25 1.72
N LEU A 68 13.43 -1.15 1.48
CA LEU A 68 14.09 -0.86 0.20
C LEU A 68 15.15 -1.92 -0.16
N GLN A 69 15.94 -2.40 0.82
CA GLN A 69 16.98 -3.40 0.59
C GLN A 69 16.43 -4.73 0.07
N VAL A 70 15.24 -5.13 0.53
CA VAL A 70 14.60 -6.39 0.10
C VAL A 70 14.05 -6.29 -1.32
N VAL A 71 13.47 -5.13 -1.68
CA VAL A 71 12.98 -4.87 -3.04
C VAL A 71 14.15 -4.81 -4.04
N ASP A 72 15.26 -4.16 -3.67
CA ASP A 72 16.47 -4.12 -4.49
C ASP A 72 17.05 -5.52 -4.73
N ALA A 73 16.99 -6.43 -3.75
CA ALA A 73 17.44 -7.82 -3.91
C ALA A 73 16.52 -8.65 -4.83
N MET A 74 15.21 -8.35 -4.87
CA MET A 74 14.26 -9.01 -5.77
C MET A 74 14.42 -8.54 -7.22
N CYS A 75 14.75 -7.26 -7.44
CA CYS A 75 14.99 -6.70 -8.78
C CYS A 75 16.39 -7.01 -9.34
N ASN A 76 17.40 -7.29 -8.51
CA ASN A 76 18.80 -7.46 -8.94
C ASN A 76 19.26 -8.89 -9.26
N LYS A 77 18.34 -9.87 -9.39
CA LYS A 77 18.73 -11.22 -9.84
C LYS A 77 18.92 -11.29 -11.37
N GLY A 78 19.90 -10.55 -11.91
CA GLY A 78 20.32 -10.70 -13.30
C GLY A 78 21.02 -9.47 -13.91
N SER A 79 22.36 -9.44 -13.77
CA SER A 79 23.34 -8.67 -14.56
C SER A 79 23.41 -7.13 -14.38
N PRO A 80 24.62 -6.53 -14.28
CA PRO A 80 24.81 -5.09 -14.24
C PRO A 80 24.79 -4.53 -15.66
N SER A 81 23.63 -4.63 -16.33
CA SER A 81 23.39 -3.78 -17.50
C SER A 81 22.90 -2.44 -16.97
N SER A 82 23.36 -1.33 -17.56
CA SER A 82 22.99 0.05 -17.25
C SER A 82 21.47 0.23 -17.16
N VAL A 83 20.88 -0.01 -15.99
CA VAL A 83 19.45 0.16 -15.77
C VAL A 83 19.22 1.67 -15.70
N CYS A 84 18.72 2.24 -16.79
CA CYS A 84 18.10 3.55 -16.76
C CYS A 84 16.91 3.46 -15.79
N LYS A 85 17.02 4.08 -14.61
CA LYS A 85 15.93 4.11 -13.63
C LYS A 85 14.72 4.76 -14.33
N PRO A 86 13.54 4.11 -14.35
CA PRO A 86 12.36 4.76 -14.92
C PRO A 86 12.05 6.03 -14.14
N ALA A 87 11.65 7.08 -14.85
CA ALA A 87 11.28 8.35 -14.24
C ALA A 87 9.96 8.21 -13.47
N GLU A 88 9.91 8.78 -12.27
CA GLU A 88 8.71 8.85 -11.42
C GLU A 88 8.24 10.31 -11.34
N LYS A 89 6.92 10.54 -11.37
CA LYS A 89 6.31 11.87 -11.22
C LYS A 89 5.16 11.84 -10.24
N ARG A 90 4.93 12.95 -9.53
CA ARG A 90 3.75 13.16 -8.69
C ARG A 90 2.65 13.83 -9.53
N VAL A 91 1.44 13.31 -9.47
CA VAL A 91 0.30 13.78 -10.29
C VAL A 91 -0.76 14.35 -9.35
N SER A 92 -1.24 15.56 -9.64
CA SER A 92 -2.32 16.18 -8.87
C SER A 92 -3.69 15.69 -9.33
N ASN A 93 -4.53 15.28 -8.40
CA ASN A 93 -5.94 14.91 -8.62
C ASN A 93 -6.93 16.02 -8.20
N HIS A 94 -6.45 17.19 -7.78
CA HIS A 94 -7.30 18.23 -7.19
C HIS A 94 -8.50 18.62 -8.09
N LYS A 95 -8.27 18.69 -9.40
CA LYS A 95 -9.30 19.09 -10.38
C LYS A 95 -10.51 18.17 -10.37
N ILE A 96 -10.30 16.84 -10.32
CA ILE A 96 -11.42 15.89 -10.35
C ILE A 96 -12.26 15.97 -9.07
N LYS A 97 -11.61 16.20 -7.94
CA LYS A 97 -12.28 16.36 -6.64
C LYS A 97 -13.06 17.66 -6.54
N ALA A 98 -12.46 18.76 -6.97
CA ALA A 98 -13.07 20.09 -6.90
C ALA A 98 -14.27 20.22 -7.85
N GLU A 99 -14.13 19.78 -9.10
CA GLU A 99 -15.17 19.96 -10.12
C GLU A 99 -16.21 18.85 -10.10
N LEU A 100 -15.80 17.59 -9.88
CA LEU A 100 -16.73 16.46 -9.93
C LEU A 100 -17.22 16.03 -8.54
N GLY A 101 -16.63 16.52 -7.45
CA GLY A 101 -17.04 16.16 -6.09
C GLY A 101 -16.84 14.69 -5.76
N LEU A 102 -15.89 14.01 -6.42
CA LEU A 102 -15.59 12.60 -6.17
C LEU A 102 -14.85 12.41 -4.84
N THR A 103 -15.23 11.36 -4.13
CA THR A 103 -14.57 10.84 -2.94
C THR A 103 -14.02 9.45 -3.23
N TRP A 104 -12.79 9.19 -2.82
CA TRP A 104 -12.16 7.88 -3.03
C TRP A 104 -12.52 6.93 -1.90
N ASP A 105 -12.92 5.71 -2.26
CA ASP A 105 -13.07 4.61 -1.29
C ASP A 105 -11.71 4.18 -0.73
N PHE A 106 -10.66 4.32 -1.54
CA PHE A 106 -9.27 4.08 -1.17
C PHE A 106 -8.41 5.30 -1.53
N PRO A 107 -8.33 6.31 -0.65
CA PRO A 107 -7.51 7.52 -0.84
C PRO A 107 -6.00 7.25 -0.96
N SER A 108 -5.51 6.11 -0.50
CA SER A 108 -4.08 5.78 -0.53
C SER A 108 -3.81 4.35 -0.99
N TYR A 109 -2.63 4.14 -1.60
CA TYR A 109 -2.14 2.80 -1.94
C TYR A 109 -2.16 1.83 -0.74
N ALA A 110 -1.93 2.33 0.47
CA ALA A 110 -1.85 1.51 1.68
C ALA A 110 -3.22 0.94 2.05
N GLU A 111 -4.27 1.76 1.98
CA GLU A 111 -5.65 1.34 2.21
C GLU A 111 -6.11 0.33 1.16
N GLY A 112 -5.84 0.61 -0.12
CA GLY A 112 -6.21 -0.29 -1.22
C GLY A 112 -5.50 -1.65 -1.14
N LEU A 113 -4.18 -1.66 -0.91
CA LEU A 113 -3.42 -2.92 -0.77
C LEU A 113 -3.84 -3.71 0.47
N SER A 114 -4.16 -3.03 1.57
CA SER A 114 -4.65 -3.68 2.79
C SER A 114 -6.02 -4.31 2.57
N ALA A 115 -6.91 -3.62 1.85
CA ALA A 115 -8.24 -4.14 1.51
C ALA A 115 -8.14 -5.39 0.61
N ILE A 116 -7.33 -5.35 -0.45
CA ILE A 116 -7.07 -6.51 -1.30
C ILE A 116 -6.50 -7.67 -0.49
N HIS A 117 -5.55 -7.39 0.40
CA HIS A 117 -4.98 -8.40 1.29
C HIS A 117 -6.01 -9.02 2.24
N ALA A 118 -6.98 -8.23 2.70
CA ALA A 118 -8.10 -8.68 3.53
C ALA A 118 -9.20 -9.42 2.73
N GLY A 119 -9.05 -9.54 1.41
CA GLY A 119 -10.00 -10.22 0.53
C GLY A 119 -11.11 -9.34 -0.03
N ASP A 120 -10.99 -8.01 0.05
CA ASP A 120 -11.87 -7.09 -0.67
C ASP A 120 -11.53 -7.13 -2.17
N MET A 121 -12.48 -7.61 -2.96
CA MET A 121 -12.32 -7.84 -4.39
C MET A 121 -13.23 -6.92 -5.22
N ARG A 122 -13.86 -5.92 -4.59
CA ARG A 122 -14.64 -4.88 -5.27
C ARG A 122 -13.81 -4.18 -6.34
N PRO A 123 -14.42 -3.81 -7.48
CA PRO A 123 -15.84 -3.96 -7.83
C PRO A 123 -16.14 -5.28 -8.58
N PHE A 124 -15.26 -6.29 -8.51
CA PHE A 124 -15.33 -7.50 -9.35
C PHE A 124 -16.06 -8.68 -8.70
N ASP A 125 -16.56 -8.48 -7.47
CA ASP A 125 -17.45 -9.39 -6.75
C ASP A 125 -18.90 -9.34 -7.23
#